data_AF-K0YNZ8-F1
#
_entry.id   AF-K0YNZ8-F1
#
_cell.length_a   1.000
_cell.length_b   1.000
_cell.length_c   1.000
_cell.angle_alpha   90.00
_cell.angle_beta   90.00
_cell.angle_gamma   90.00
#
_symmetry.space_group_name_H-M   'P 1'
#
loop_
_entity.id
_entity.type
_entity.pdbx_description
1 polymer ?
#
loop_
_entity_poly.entity_id
_entity_poly.type
_entity_poly.pdbx_seq_one_letter_code
_entity_poly.pdbx_strand_id
1 'polypeptide(L)' 'MKTGLAGLQLALLQDELEAILGDYTPDFGIWQGAAAAAARSQAEVICGQLVALVACARELHGQVVALGA' A
#
# COMPACT_ATOMS: atom_id res chain seq x y z
N MET A 1 7.26 21.36 -17.46
CA MET A 1 7.27 22.11 -16.17
C MET A 1 5.99 22.00 -15.31
N LYS A 2 4.84 21.47 -15.77
CA LYS A 2 3.58 21.53 -15.00
C LYS A 2 3.39 20.44 -13.92
N THR A 3 4.26 19.44 -13.82
CA THR A 3 4.07 18.29 -12.90
C THR A 3 4.85 18.39 -11.58
N GLY A 4 5.68 19.42 -11.37
CA GLY A 4 6.66 19.44 -10.25
C GLY A 4 6.07 19.21 -8.85
N LEU A 5 4.87 19.76 -8.57
CA LEU A 5 4.16 19.54 -7.30
C LEU A 5 3.40 18.20 -7.26
N ALA A 6 2.77 17.80 -8.36
CA ALA A 6 1.99 16.56 -8.43
C ALA A 6 2.89 15.31 -8.32
N GLY A 7 4.05 15.32 -8.97
CA GLY A 7 5.04 14.25 -8.84
C GLY A 7 5.57 14.12 -7.41
N LEU A 8 5.86 15.24 -6.74
CA LEU A 8 6.31 15.26 -5.35
C LEU A 8 5.23 14.71 -4.39
N GLN A 9 3.97 15.12 -4.56
CA GLN A 9 2.87 14.62 -3.74
C GLN A 9 2.64 13.12 -3.92
N LEU A 10 2.81 12.60 -5.14
CA LEU A 10 2.72 11.16 -5.39
C LEU A 10 3.89 10.36 -4.82
N ALA A 11 5.11 10.90 -4.88
CA ALA A 11 6.27 10.28 -4.26
C ALA A 11 6.06 10.15 -2.73
N LEU A 12 5.58 11.21 -2.07
CA LEU A 12 5.28 11.18 -0.63
C LEU A 12 4.18 10.17 -0.30
N LEU A 13 3.11 10.11 -1.10
CA LEU A 13 2.05 9.12 -0.92
C LEU A 13 2.58 7.69 -1.10
N GLN A 14 3.46 7.47 -2.08
CA GLN A 14 4.09 6.18 -2.29
C GLN A 14 4.92 5.77 -1.06
N ASP A 15 5.74 6.67 -0.53
CA ASP A 15 6.57 6.42 0.66
C ASP A 15 5.71 6.08 1.89
N GLU A 16 4.62 6.82 2.11
CA GLU A 16 3.67 6.55 3.20
C GLU A 16 3.01 5.17 3.05
N LEU A 17 2.58 4.80 1.84
CA LEU A 17 1.97 3.50 1.58
C LEU A 17 2.95 2.35 1.76
N GLU A 18 4.21 2.53 1.36
CA GLU A 18 5.28 1.55 1.56
C GLU A 18 5.60 1.37 3.06
N ALA A 19 5.60 2.46 3.82
CA ALA A 19 5.75 2.40 5.28
C ALA A 19 4.58 1.65 5.93
N ILE A 20 3.33 1.99 5.59
CA ILE A 20 2.14 1.30 6.10
C ILE A 20 2.18 -0.19 5.77
N LEU A 21 2.57 -0.57 4.55
CA LEU A 21 2.69 -1.97 4.15
C LEU A 21 3.80 -2.68 4.93
N GLY A 22 4.95 -2.03 5.13
CA GLY A 22 6.06 -2.57 5.92
C GLY A 22 5.71 -2.80 7.38
N ASP A 23 4.90 -1.92 7.96
CA ASP A 23 4.44 -2.01 9.35
C ASP A 23 3.21 -2.93 9.52
N TYR A 24 2.56 -3.35 8.44
CA TYR A 24 1.38 -4.21 8.49
C TYR A 24 1.76 -5.68 8.76
N THR A 25 2.00 -5.98 10.04
CA THR A 25 2.26 -7.34 10.53
C THR A 25 1.20 -7.75 11.55
N PRO A 26 0.05 -8.29 11.10
CA PRO A 26 -0.99 -8.75 12.02
C PRO A 26 -0.51 -9.97 12.80
N ASP A 27 -0.41 -9.84 14.13
CA ASP A 27 -0.11 -10.95 15.04
C ASP A 27 -1.40 -11.48 15.68
N PHE A 28 -1.65 -12.77 15.47
CA PHE A 28 -2.83 -13.47 16.01
C PHE A 28 -2.48 -14.36 17.22
N GLY A 29 -1.19 -14.47 17.58
CA GLY A 29 -0.71 -15.30 18.69
C GLY A 29 -1.34 -16.71 18.72
N ILE A 30 -1.81 -17.10 19.90
CA ILE A 30 -2.48 -18.39 20.14
C ILE A 30 -3.99 -18.38 19.86
N TRP A 31 -4.54 -17.33 19.25
CA TRP A 31 -5.99 -17.21 19.04
C TRP A 31 -6.51 -18.19 17.98
N GLN A 32 -7.51 -19.00 18.31
CA GLN A 32 -8.00 -20.12 17.48
C GLN A 32 -9.52 -20.16 17.37
N GLY A 33 -10.03 -21.04 16.48
CA GLY A 33 -11.45 -21.21 16.18
C GLY A 33 -11.91 -20.47 14.93
N ALA A 34 -13.19 -20.62 14.58
CA ALA A 34 -13.75 -20.11 13.33
C ALA A 34 -13.60 -18.58 13.19
N ALA A 35 -13.80 -17.82 14.28
CA ALA A 35 -13.60 -16.37 14.28
C ALA A 35 -12.14 -15.99 14.02
N ALA A 36 -11.19 -16.74 14.61
CA ALA A 36 -9.76 -16.50 14.39
C ALA A 36 -9.32 -16.87 12.97
N ALA A 37 -9.95 -17.87 12.34
CA ALA A 37 -9.72 -18.20 10.93
C ALA A 37 -10.26 -17.10 10.00
N ALA A 38 -11.47 -16.60 10.26
CA ALA A 38 -12.06 -15.50 9.50
C ALA A 38 -11.22 -14.21 9.61
N ALA A 39 -10.73 -13.88 10.80
CA ALA A 39 -9.87 -12.72 11.02
C ALA A 39 -8.55 -12.81 10.25
N ARG A 40 -7.91 -14.00 10.23
CA ARG A 40 -6.69 -14.25 9.43
C ARG A 40 -6.94 -14.08 7.93
N SER A 41 -8.01 -14.69 7.42
CA SER A 41 -8.39 -14.55 6.02
C SER A 41 -8.66 -13.09 5.65
N GLN A 42 -9.32 -12.34 6.52
CA GLN A 42 -9.55 -10.91 6.29
C GLN A 42 -8.25 -10.10 6.29
N ALA A 43 -7.30 -10.42 7.16
CA ALA A 43 -6.00 -9.76 7.19
C ALA A 43 -5.14 -10.08 5.95
N GLU A 44 -5.21 -11.30 5.43
CA GLU A 44 -4.59 -11.65 4.13
C GLU A 44 -5.18 -10.82 2.98
N VAL A 45 -6.51 -10.64 2.97
CA VAL A 45 -7.18 -9.76 1.99
C VAL A 45 -6.71 -8.31 2.11
N ILE A 46 -6.63 -7.78 3.33
CA ILE A 46 -6.16 -6.41 3.57
C ILE A 46 -4.70 -6.25 3.11
N CYS A 47 -3.83 -7.23 3.42
CA CYS A 47 -2.45 -7.23 2.96
C CYS A 47 -2.38 -7.20 1.42
N GLY A 48 -3.16 -8.05 0.74
CA GLY A 48 -3.23 -8.06 -0.72
C GLY A 48 -3.72 -6.73 -1.31
N GLN A 49 -4.70 -6.09 -0.68
CA GLN A 49 -5.19 -4.77 -1.07
C GLN A 49 -4.14 -3.67 -0.90
N LEU A 50 -3.38 -3.69 0.21
CA LEU A 50 -2.28 -2.75 0.45
C LEU A 50 -1.17 -2.91 -0.59
N VAL A 51 -0.77 -4.15 -0.91
CA VAL A 51 0.20 -4.43 -1.97
C VAL A 51 -0.27 -3.89 -3.33
N ALA A 52 -1.55 -4.11 -3.68
CA ALA A 52 -2.12 -3.61 -4.93
C ALA A 52 -2.15 -2.06 -4.97
N LEU A 53 -2.46 -1.43 -3.83
CA LEU A 53 -2.46 0.03 -3.71
C LEU A 53 -1.06 0.63 -3.86
N VAL A 54 -0.05 0.04 -3.22
CA VAL A 54 1.37 0.44 -3.38
C VAL A 54 1.80 0.31 -4.85
N ALA A 55 1.44 -0.79 -5.51
CA ALA A 55 1.74 -0.98 -6.93
C ALA A 55 1.07 0.09 -7.82
N CYS A 56 -0.19 0.42 -7.53
CA CYS A 56 -0.92 1.48 -8.23
C CYS A 56 -0.28 2.85 -8.04
N ALA A 57 0.14 3.20 -6.81
CA ALA A 57 0.81 4.45 -6.52
C ALA A 57 2.15 4.57 -7.27
N ARG A 58 2.94 3.50 -7.32
CA ARG A 58 4.20 3.42 -8.09
C ARG A 58 3.98 3.65 -9.58
N GLU A 59 2.99 2.98 -10.16
CA GLU A 59 2.65 3.12 -11.58
C GLU A 59 2.22 4.56 -11.90
N LEU A 60 1.32 5.13 -11.08
CA LEU A 60 0.84 6.49 -11.28
C LEU A 60 1.97 7.52 -11.12
N HIS A 61 2.87 7.33 -10.15
CA HIS A 61 4.04 8.18 -9.98
C HIS A 61 4.95 8.11 -11.21
N GLY A 62 5.23 6.92 -11.73
CA GLY A 62 5.99 6.73 -12.97
C GLY A 62 5.38 7.46 -14.17
N GLN A 63 4.06 7.38 -14.33
CA GLN A 63 3.34 8.11 -15.39
C GLN A 63 3.42 9.63 -15.22
N VAL A 64 3.25 10.15 -14.01
CA VAL A 64 3.34 11.60 -13.73
C VAL A 64 4.75 12.13 -13.99
N VAL A 65 5.79 11.37 -13.63
CA VAL A 65 7.18 11.71 -13.93
C VAL A 65 7.41 11.72 -15.44
N ALA A 66 6.93 10.70 -16.16
CA ALA A 66 7.07 10.61 -17.62
C ALA A 66 6.36 11.75 -18.38
N LEU A 67 5.21 12.21 -17.90
CA LEU A 67 4.49 13.36 -18.46
C LEU A 67 5.12 14.72 -18.09
N GLY A 68 6.03 14.72 -17.12
CA GLY A 68 6.70 15.88 -16.58
C GLY A 68 8.08 16.20 -17.16
N ALA A 69 8.77 15.15 -17.62
CA ALA A 69 10.03 15.18 -18.36
C ALA A 69 9.86 15.76 -19.78
#